data_AF-A0A8D0GUK5-F1
#
_entry.id   AF-A0A8D0GUK5-F1
#
_cell.length_a   1.000
_cell.length_b   1.000
_cell.length_c   1.000
_cell.angle_alpha   90.00
_cell.angle_beta   90.00
_cell.angle_gamma   90.00
#
_symmetry.space_group_name_H-M   'P 1'
#
loop_
_entity.id
_entity.type
_entity.pdbx_description
1 polymer ?
#
loop_
_entity_poly.entity_id
_entity_poly.type
_entity_poly.pdbx_seq_one_letter_code
_entity_poly.pdbx_strand_id
1 'polypeptide(L)'
;MVPHYGVINRVRVTELGGSHVAAVWSEKGQVEIYDLQLPLVAVSDPQAMTVFIREEQAKIKPVFTFSGHMTEGFAMDWSPTQPGHLLTGDCNKNIHLWTPKEDGSWFVDQRPFTSHTASVEDIQWSPNEATVSTGLAGSDLGQERGCWAGWVCGADLGQE
;
A
#
# COMPACT_ATOMS: atom_id res chain seq x y z
N MET A 1 -13.78 -14.59 -7.01
CA MET A 1 -12.39 -14.10 -7.22
C MET A 1 -12.44 -12.77 -7.94
N VAL A 2 -11.75 -11.74 -7.45
CA VAL A 2 -11.68 -10.42 -8.12
C VAL A 2 -10.73 -10.53 -9.32
N PRO A 3 -11.14 -10.12 -10.53
CA PRO A 3 -10.25 -10.13 -11.69
C PRO A 3 -9.15 -9.06 -11.55
N HIS A 4 -7.89 -9.47 -11.74
CA HIS A 4 -6.72 -8.59 -11.78
C HIS A 4 -5.88 -8.96 -13.01
N TYR A 5 -5.27 -7.98 -13.66
CA TYR A 5 -4.49 -8.19 -14.87
C TYR A 5 -2.99 -8.10 -14.57
N GLY A 6 -2.26 -9.17 -14.82
CA GLY A 6 -0.82 -9.30 -14.52
C GLY A 6 -0.58 -9.95 -13.15
N VAL A 7 0.70 -10.18 -12.85
CA VAL A 7 1.13 -10.74 -11.56
C VAL A 7 0.94 -9.73 -10.43
N ILE A 8 0.48 -10.24 -9.30
CA ILE A 8 0.36 -9.50 -8.05
C ILE A 8 1.60 -9.78 -7.21
N ASN A 9 2.37 -8.74 -6.91
CA ASN A 9 3.59 -8.84 -6.09
C ASN A 9 3.28 -8.68 -4.60
N ARG A 10 2.28 -7.84 -4.25
CA ARG A 10 1.86 -7.64 -2.85
C ARG A 10 0.40 -7.21 -2.76
N VAL A 11 -0.27 -7.64 -1.68
CA VAL A 11 -1.60 -7.18 -1.29
C VAL A 11 -1.55 -6.73 0.17
N ARG A 12 -2.13 -5.57 0.48
CA ARG A 12 -2.31 -5.06 1.85
C ARG A 12 -3.74 -4.57 2.02
N VAL A 13 -4.37 -4.90 3.13
CA VAL A 13 -5.76 -4.53 3.43
C VAL A 13 -5.77 -3.53 4.58
N THR A 14 -6.67 -2.54 4.51
CA THR A 14 -6.98 -1.63 5.61
C THR A 14 -8.49 -1.38 5.71
N GLU A 15 -8.93 -0.88 6.85
CA GLU A 15 -10.31 -0.42 7.06
C GLU A 15 -10.35 1.11 6.90
N LEU A 16 -11.24 1.58 6.02
CA LEU A 16 -11.46 3.00 5.77
C LEU A 16 -12.95 3.30 5.79
N GLY A 17 -13.38 4.12 6.75
CA GLY A 17 -14.79 4.51 6.87
C GLY A 17 -15.76 3.34 7.08
N GLY A 18 -15.31 2.26 7.73
CA GLY A 18 -16.11 1.05 7.96
C GLY A 18 -16.16 0.07 6.79
N SER A 19 -15.51 0.37 5.66
CA SER A 19 -15.30 -0.57 4.56
C SER A 19 -13.86 -1.08 4.54
N HIS A 20 -13.67 -2.31 4.05
CA HIS A 20 -12.34 -2.87 3.84
C HIS A 20 -11.89 -2.58 2.41
N VAL A 21 -10.70 -2.01 2.28
CA VAL A 21 -10.07 -1.76 0.98
C VAL A 21 -8.75 -2.53 0.88
N ALA A 22 -8.47 -3.08 -0.29
CA ALA A 22 -7.20 -3.72 -0.60
C ALA A 22 -6.40 -2.85 -1.56
N ALA A 23 -5.15 -2.55 -1.22
CA ALA A 23 -4.16 -2.13 -2.20
C ALA A 23 -3.45 -3.36 -2.77
N VAL A 24 -3.27 -3.36 -4.08
CA VAL A 24 -2.67 -4.44 -4.87
C VAL A 24 -1.55 -3.83 -5.69
N TRP A 25 -0.34 -4.32 -5.49
CA TRP A 25 0.83 -3.93 -6.28
C TRP A 25 1.06 -4.95 -7.40
N SER A 26 1.20 -4.47 -8.64
CA SER A 26 1.39 -5.30 -9.84
C SER A 26 2.80 -5.18 -10.44
N GLU A 27 3.28 -6.26 -11.09
CA GLU A 27 4.48 -6.28 -11.94
C GLU A 27 4.49 -5.20 -13.04
N LYS A 28 3.32 -4.62 -13.35
CA LYS A 28 3.18 -3.57 -14.36
C LYS A 28 3.62 -2.17 -13.91
N GLY A 29 4.15 -2.04 -12.69
CA GLY A 29 4.41 -0.72 -12.08
C GLY A 29 3.12 0.03 -11.76
N GLN A 30 2.06 -0.71 -11.43
CA GLN A 30 0.76 -0.16 -11.08
C GLN A 30 0.39 -0.58 -9.66
N VAL A 31 -0.27 0.34 -8.95
CA VAL A 31 -0.92 0.05 -7.68
C VAL A 31 -2.39 0.37 -7.83
N GLU A 32 -3.21 -0.59 -7.45
CA GLU A 32 -4.66 -0.53 -7.58
C GLU A 32 -5.31 -0.70 -6.21
N ILE A 33 -6.36 0.07 -5.95
CA ILE A 33 -7.17 -0.05 -4.74
C ILE A 33 -8.51 -0.67 -5.11
N TYR A 34 -8.92 -1.70 -4.40
CA TYR A 34 -10.18 -2.41 -4.57
C TYR A 34 -11.03 -2.29 -3.30
N ASP A 35 -12.31 -2.03 -3.49
CA ASP A 35 -13.31 -2.18 -2.43
C ASP A 35 -13.65 -3.66 -2.24
N LEU A 36 -13.50 -4.15 -1.01
CA LEU A 36 -13.76 -5.54 -0.65
C LEU A 36 -15.15 -5.75 -0.05
N GLN A 37 -15.95 -4.71 0.16
CA GLN A 37 -17.26 -4.83 0.82
C GLN A 37 -18.14 -5.90 0.17
N LEU A 38 -18.33 -5.81 -1.15
CA LEU A 38 -19.18 -6.74 -1.89
C LEU A 38 -18.61 -8.19 -1.92
N PRO A 39 -17.32 -8.41 -2.24
CA PRO A 39 -16.70 -9.73 -2.12
C PRO A 39 -16.80 -10.34 -0.71
N LEU A 40 -16.63 -9.54 0.35
CA LEU A 40 -16.68 -10.03 1.72
C LEU A 40 -18.08 -10.49 2.11
N VAL A 41 -19.12 -9.72 1.75
CA VAL A 41 -20.51 -10.13 1.93
C VAL A 41 -20.80 -11.42 1.18
N ALA A 42 -20.35 -11.52 -0.08
CA ALA A 42 -20.54 -12.73 -0.88
C ALA A 42 -19.91 -13.97 -0.24
N VAL A 43 -18.70 -13.87 0.34
CA VAL A 43 -18.02 -14.99 1.01
C VAL A 43 -18.76 -15.46 2.27
N SER A 44 -19.50 -14.56 2.94
CA SER A 44 -20.21 -14.87 4.18
C SER A 44 -21.56 -15.59 3.99
N ASP A 45 -22.14 -15.56 2.79
CA ASP A 45 -23.44 -16.18 2.49
C ASP A 45 -23.42 -16.93 1.13
N PRO A 46 -23.67 -18.26 1.11
CA PRO A 46 -23.73 -19.04 -0.12
C PRO A 46 -24.72 -18.52 -1.18
N GLN A 47 -25.83 -17.90 -0.77
CA GLN A 47 -26.79 -17.31 -1.71
C GLN A 47 -26.21 -16.04 -2.34
N ALA A 48 -25.66 -15.16 -1.51
CA ALA A 48 -24.94 -13.97 -1.97
C ALA A 48 -23.76 -14.33 -2.90
N MET A 49 -23.01 -15.40 -2.60
CA MET A 49 -21.93 -15.90 -3.48
C MET A 49 -22.43 -16.27 -4.87
N THR A 50 -23.59 -16.94 -4.95
CA THR A 50 -24.16 -17.36 -6.23
C THR A 50 -24.56 -16.16 -7.09
N VAL A 51 -25.18 -15.14 -6.48
CA VAL A 51 -25.52 -13.88 -7.15
C VAL A 51 -24.24 -13.16 -7.58
N PHE A 52 -23.27 -13.05 -6.67
CA PHE A 52 -21.99 -12.39 -6.92
C PHE A 52 -21.25 -12.97 -8.13
N ILE A 53 -21.11 -14.29 -8.21
CA ILE A 53 -20.43 -14.96 -9.34
C ILE A 53 -21.14 -14.68 -10.67
N ARG A 54 -22.47 -14.68 -10.68
CA ARG A 54 -23.26 -14.52 -11.91
C ARG A 54 -23.33 -13.08 -12.40
N GLU A 55 -23.46 -12.14 -11.48
CA GLU A 55 -23.89 -10.78 -11.81
C GLU A 55 -22.82 -9.73 -11.53
N GLU A 56 -21.97 -9.91 -10.52
CA GLU A 56 -21.13 -8.83 -10.01
C GLU A 56 -19.63 -9.06 -10.23
N GLN A 57 -19.17 -10.31 -10.21
CA GLN A 57 -17.75 -10.65 -10.26
C GLN A 57 -17.01 -10.01 -11.45
N ALA A 58 -17.63 -10.02 -12.63
CA ALA A 58 -17.06 -9.47 -13.85
C ALA A 58 -17.06 -7.93 -13.91
N LYS A 59 -17.85 -7.27 -13.04
CA LYS A 59 -17.98 -5.82 -12.98
C LYS A 59 -16.98 -5.18 -12.01
N ILE A 60 -16.33 -5.97 -11.16
CA ILE A 60 -15.37 -5.46 -10.18
C ILE A 60 -14.21 -4.80 -10.92
N LYS A 61 -13.94 -3.56 -10.53
CA LYS A 61 -12.84 -2.74 -11.02
C LYS A 61 -12.16 -2.08 -9.84
N PRO A 62 -10.88 -1.69 -9.97
CA PRO A 62 -10.25 -0.82 -9.00
C PRO A 62 -11.08 0.45 -8.80
N VAL A 63 -11.23 0.88 -7.54
CA VAL A 63 -11.77 2.20 -7.20
C VAL A 63 -10.75 3.30 -7.48
N PHE A 64 -9.47 2.96 -7.49
CA PHE A 64 -8.39 3.87 -7.83
C PHE A 64 -7.21 3.10 -8.43
N THR A 65 -6.54 3.68 -9.43
CA THR A 65 -5.34 3.12 -10.05
C THR A 65 -4.29 4.20 -10.17
N PHE A 66 -3.07 3.91 -9.71
CA PHE A 66 -1.89 4.74 -9.94
C PHE A 66 -0.90 3.99 -10.83
N SER A 67 -0.43 4.68 -11.87
CA SER A 67 0.53 4.15 -12.86
C SER A 67 1.77 5.05 -13.00
N GLY A 68 2.14 5.75 -11.93
CA GLY A 68 3.28 6.68 -11.94
C GLY A 68 4.61 6.07 -11.52
N HIS A 69 4.63 4.81 -11.07
CA HIS A 69 5.87 4.10 -10.80
C HIS A 69 6.63 3.81 -12.10
N MET A 70 7.96 3.87 -12.03
CA MET A 70 8.82 3.70 -13.22
C MET A 70 9.08 2.24 -13.56
N THR A 71 9.01 1.38 -12.54
CA THR A 71 9.25 -0.07 -12.64
C THR A 71 8.26 -0.81 -11.76
N GLU A 72 8.31 -2.13 -11.79
CA GLU A 72 7.69 -2.94 -10.75
C GLU A 72 8.28 -2.64 -9.36
N GLY A 73 7.68 -3.24 -8.33
CA GLY A 73 8.03 -3.04 -6.95
C GLY A 73 7.41 -4.11 -6.06
N PHE A 74 7.79 -4.05 -4.79
CA PHE A 74 7.38 -5.03 -3.79
C PHE A 74 6.97 -4.35 -2.48
N ALA A 75 7.40 -3.12 -2.23
CA ALA A 75 7.15 -2.44 -0.99
C ALA A 75 5.80 -1.71 -0.98
N MET A 76 4.97 -2.04 0.02
CA MET A 76 3.68 -1.39 0.21
C MET A 76 3.20 -1.60 1.65
N ASP A 77 2.73 -0.52 2.27
CA ASP A 77 2.13 -0.56 3.60
C ASP A 77 1.16 0.61 3.87
N TRP A 78 0.07 0.28 4.58
CA TRP A 78 -0.94 1.25 5.02
C TRP A 78 -0.53 1.84 6.37
N SER A 79 -0.77 3.14 6.57
CA SER A 79 -0.52 3.76 7.86
C SER A 79 -1.53 3.28 8.91
N PRO A 80 -1.08 2.76 10.07
CA PRO A 80 -1.98 2.39 11.16
C PRO A 80 -2.46 3.61 11.96
N THR A 81 -1.73 4.73 11.89
CA THR A 81 -2.02 5.95 12.64
C THR A 81 -2.78 6.99 11.81
N GLN A 82 -2.69 6.91 10.47
CA GLN A 82 -3.37 7.81 9.55
C GLN A 82 -4.25 7.02 8.57
N PRO A 83 -5.56 6.86 8.86
CA PRO A 83 -6.46 6.08 8.03
C PRO A 83 -6.39 6.48 6.56
N GLY A 84 -6.33 5.48 5.67
CA GLY A 84 -6.29 5.66 4.22
C GLY A 84 -4.96 6.17 3.65
N HIS A 85 -3.96 6.49 4.47
CA HIS A 85 -2.62 6.80 3.96
C HIS A 85 -1.88 5.53 3.59
N LEU A 86 -1.23 5.55 2.44
CA LEU A 86 -0.47 4.41 1.90
C LEU A 86 0.90 4.88 1.42
N LEU A 87 1.89 4.03 1.61
CA LEU A 87 3.17 4.15 0.92
C LEU A 87 3.40 2.98 -0.01
N THR A 88 4.00 3.30 -1.15
CA THR A 88 4.24 2.36 -2.22
C THR A 88 5.65 2.62 -2.77
N GLY A 89 6.48 1.58 -2.91
CA GLY A 89 7.89 1.68 -3.33
C GLY A 89 8.24 0.76 -4.49
N ASP A 90 8.97 1.29 -5.47
CA ASP A 90 9.41 0.54 -6.66
C ASP A 90 10.89 0.09 -6.61
N CYS A 91 11.26 -0.77 -7.55
CA CYS A 91 12.62 -1.25 -7.73
C CYS A 91 13.60 -0.17 -8.22
N ASN A 92 13.09 1.00 -8.59
CA ASN A 92 13.88 2.15 -9.01
C ASN A 92 13.84 3.26 -7.95
N LYS A 93 13.98 2.87 -6.67
CA LYS A 93 14.15 3.70 -5.45
C LYS A 93 13.01 4.68 -5.13
N ASN A 94 11.95 4.75 -5.94
CA ASN A 94 10.92 5.76 -5.77
C ASN A 94 9.91 5.30 -4.73
N ILE A 95 9.62 6.16 -3.76
CA ILE A 95 8.54 5.96 -2.80
C ILE A 95 7.49 7.04 -2.97
N HIS A 96 6.24 6.65 -3.20
CA HIS A 96 5.12 7.56 -3.36
C HIS A 96 4.21 7.54 -2.13
N LEU A 97 3.82 8.73 -1.66
CA LEU A 97 2.82 8.92 -0.62
C LEU A 97 1.43 9.11 -1.21
N TRP A 98 0.50 8.34 -0.68
CA TRP A 98 -0.90 8.38 -1.01
C TRP A 98 -1.67 8.96 0.16
N THR A 99 -2.44 10.01 -0.12
CA THR A 99 -3.30 10.70 0.85
C THR A 99 -4.75 10.52 0.43
N PRO A 100 -5.64 10.02 1.30
CA PRO A 100 -7.06 9.89 0.96
C PRO A 100 -7.70 11.28 0.81
N LYS A 101 -8.68 11.39 -0.09
CA LYS A 101 -9.49 12.59 -0.31
C LYS A 101 -10.91 12.38 0.16
N GLU A 102 -11.63 13.48 0.36
CA GLU A 102 -13.05 13.48 0.77
C GLU A 102 -13.97 12.79 -0.25
N ASP A 103 -13.59 12.76 -1.53
CA ASP A 103 -14.35 12.11 -2.61
C ASP A 103 -14.16 10.59 -2.69
N GLY A 104 -13.41 10.00 -1.73
CA GLY A 104 -13.09 8.57 -1.71
C GLY A 104 -11.97 8.16 -2.67
N SER A 105 -11.33 9.11 -3.36
CA SER A 105 -10.14 8.87 -4.17
C SER A 105 -8.85 9.13 -3.37
N TRP A 106 -7.70 8.92 -4.02
CA TRP A 106 -6.39 9.23 -3.45
C TRP A 106 -5.69 10.35 -4.22
N PHE A 107 -5.02 11.22 -3.48
CA PHE A 107 -3.94 12.04 -4.02
C PHE A 107 -2.64 11.26 -3.91
N VAL A 108 -1.91 11.09 -5.01
CA VAL A 108 -0.57 10.48 -4.99
C VAL A 108 0.44 11.57 -5.33
N ASP A 109 1.37 11.82 -4.42
CA ASP A 109 2.44 12.78 -4.66
C ASP A 109 3.27 12.32 -5.87
N GLN A 110 3.36 13.16 -6.90
CA GLN A 110 4.10 12.85 -8.13
C GLN A 110 5.61 12.99 -7.93
N ARG A 111 6.05 13.65 -6.85
CA ARG A 111 7.46 13.74 -6.47
C ARG A 111 7.75 12.62 -5.47
N PRO A 112 8.40 11.53 -5.89
CA PRO A 112 8.74 10.47 -4.97
C PRO A 112 9.77 10.95 -3.94
N PHE A 113 9.80 10.31 -2.78
CA PHE A 113 10.92 10.44 -1.87
C PHE A 113 12.17 9.83 -2.53
N THR A 114 13.26 10.58 -2.58
CA THR A 114 14.52 10.18 -3.25
C THR A 114 15.67 9.99 -2.26
N SER A 115 15.37 9.77 -0.98
CA SER A 115 16.39 9.46 0.05
C SER A 115 17.07 8.11 -0.21
N HIS A 116 16.35 7.18 -0.82
CA HIS A 116 16.87 5.86 -1.19
C HIS A 116 17.58 5.92 -2.54
N THR A 117 18.67 5.16 -2.67
CA THR A 117 19.47 5.07 -3.90
C THR A 117 19.32 3.72 -4.61
N ALA A 118 18.67 2.75 -3.97
CA ALA A 118 18.48 1.39 -4.44
C ALA A 118 17.01 0.94 -4.35
N SER A 119 16.72 -0.26 -4.85
CA SER A 119 15.41 -0.89 -4.81
C SER A 119 14.76 -0.83 -3.42
N VAL A 120 13.47 -0.53 -3.38
CA VAL A 120 12.67 -0.52 -2.14
C VAL A 120 11.93 -1.85 -2.04
N GLU A 121 12.42 -2.73 -1.19
CA GLU A 121 11.89 -4.10 -1.04
C GLU A 121 10.79 -4.18 0.03
N ASP A 122 10.89 -3.35 1.06
CA ASP A 122 9.87 -3.29 2.10
C ASP A 122 9.72 -1.89 2.70
N ILE A 123 8.47 -1.55 3.02
CA ILE A 123 8.07 -0.34 3.73
C ILE A 123 7.23 -0.80 4.92
N GLN A 124 7.48 -0.20 6.07
CA GLN A 124 6.74 -0.43 7.30
C GLN A 124 6.42 0.94 7.90
N TRP A 125 5.15 1.27 8.01
CA TRP A 125 4.75 2.42 8.80
C TRP A 125 5.07 2.19 10.28
N SER A 126 5.42 3.26 10.99
CA SER A 126 5.51 3.19 12.44
C SER A 126 4.13 2.81 13.01
N PRO A 127 4.05 1.85 13.94
CA PRO A 127 2.78 1.44 14.52
C PRO A 127 2.13 2.55 15.36
N ASN A 128 2.93 3.48 15.86
CA ASN A 128 2.57 4.45 16.90
C ASN A 128 2.92 5.89 16.52
N GLU A 129 3.63 6.10 15.42
CA GLU A 129 3.91 7.43 14.90
C GLU A 129 3.36 7.59 13.48
N ALA A 130 3.16 8.84 13.08
CA ALA A 130 2.84 9.22 11.71
C ALA A 130 4.06 9.13 10.76
N THR A 131 5.14 8.47 11.18
CA THR A 131 6.42 8.35 10.48
C THR A 131 6.62 6.93 9.94
N VAL A 132 7.56 6.76 9.02
CA VAL A 132 7.73 5.53 8.22
C VAL A 132 9.16 5.03 8.32
N SER A 133 9.30 3.70 8.41
CA SER A 133 10.56 2.98 8.23
C SER A 133 10.60 2.25 6.88
N THR A 134 11.77 2.21 6.26
CA THR A 134 11.99 1.64 4.92
C THR A 134 13.25 0.77 4.95
N GLY A 135 13.17 -0.47 4.44
CA GLY A 135 14.32 -1.39 4.38
C GLY A 135 15.01 -1.34 3.01
N LEU A 136 16.35 -1.25 2.99
CA LEU A 136 17.17 -1.34 1.78
C LEU A 136 17.90 -2.70 1.71
N ALA A 137 18.03 -3.27 0.52
CA ALA A 137 18.98 -4.34 0.25
C ALA A 137 20.29 -3.75 -0.30
N GLY A 138 21.20 -3.34 0.59
CA GLY A 138 22.52 -2.82 0.22
C GLY A 138 23.02 -1.76 1.19
N SER A 139 24.22 -1.97 1.71
CA SER A 139 24.93 -1.06 2.61
C SER A 139 25.22 0.29 1.94
N ASP A 140 24.63 1.39 2.43
CA ASP A 140 25.39 2.61 2.74
C ASP A 140 24.53 3.69 3.42
N LEU A 141 25.16 4.36 4.39
CA LEU A 141 24.62 5.44 5.20
C LEU A 141 24.72 6.78 4.46
N GLY A 142 23.60 7.48 4.31
CA GLY A 142 23.56 8.83 3.77
C GLY A 142 22.29 9.56 4.20
N GLN A 143 22.39 10.35 5.27
CA GLN A 143 21.31 11.13 5.87
C GLN A 143 21.14 12.47 5.14
N GLU A 144 19.89 12.88 4.83
CA GLU A 144 19.32 14.22 5.10
C GLU A 144 17.86 14.35 4.57
N ARG A 145 16.97 14.77 5.50
CA ARG A 145 15.64 15.42 5.37
C ARG A 145 14.52 14.69 4.61
N GLY A 146 13.76 13.91 5.37
CA GLY A 146 12.45 13.33 5.01
C GLY A 146 12.51 11.81 4.96
N CYS A 147 11.71 11.13 5.81
CA CYS A 147 11.82 9.72 6.21
C CYS A 147 13.05 9.44 7.10
N TRP A 148 12.85 9.48 8.42
CA TRP A 148 13.84 8.95 9.36
C TRP A 148 13.81 7.42 9.29
N ALA A 149 14.85 6.84 8.70
CA ALA A 149 15.20 5.44 8.96
C ALA A 149 15.55 5.31 10.45
N GLY A 150 14.69 4.67 11.23
CA GLY A 150 14.92 4.47 12.65
C GLY A 150 14.09 3.31 13.19
N TRP A 151 14.79 2.22 13.50
CA TRP A 151 14.45 1.10 14.38
C TRP A 151 13.75 -0.13 13.77
N VAL A 152 14.54 -1.21 13.65
CA VAL A 152 14.11 -2.56 14.04
C VAL A 152 15.04 -3.04 15.15
N CYS A 153 14.51 -3.07 16.37
CA CYS A 153 14.70 -4.02 17.47
C CYS A 153 14.48 -3.30 18.81
N GLY A 154 13.59 -3.87 19.63
CA GLY A 154 13.17 -3.29 20.90
C GLY A 154 14.19 -3.38 22.04
N ALA A 155 13.86 -2.65 23.11
CA ALA A 155 14.48 -2.57 24.43
C ALA A 155 15.94 -2.02 24.42
N ASP A 156 16.28 -0.95 25.13
CA ASP A 156 15.98 -0.66 26.53
C ASP A 156 15.68 0.83 26.79
N LEU A 157 14.71 1.07 27.67
CA LEU A 157 14.56 2.32 28.40
C LEU A 157 15.59 2.35 29.52
N GLY A 158 16.50 3.32 29.50
CA GLY A 158 17.42 3.60 30.61
C GLY A 158 17.71 5.08 30.70
N GLN A 159 17.18 5.70 31.76
CA GLN A 159 17.35 7.09 32.16
C GLN A 159 18.82 7.51 32.24
N GLU A 160 19.19 8.67 31.69
CA GLU A 160 19.50 9.95 32.38
C GLU A 160 19.71 11.07 31.34
#